data_AF-A0A9Q1EG84-F1
#
_entry.id   AF-A0A9Q1EG84-F1
#
_cell.length_a   1.000
_cell.length_b   1.000
_cell.length_c   1.000
_cell.angle_alpha   90.00
_cell.angle_beta   90.00
_cell.angle_gamma   90.00
#
_symmetry.space_group_name_H-M   'P 1'
#
loop_
_entity.id
_entity.type
_entity.pdbx_description
1 polymer ?
#
loop_
_entity_poly.entity_id
_entity_poly.type
_entity_poly.pdbx_seq_one_letter_code
_entity_poly.pdbx_strand_id
1 'polypeptide(L)'
;MTSSYKWEKEQKRRLQYFLSDLAILGSLQGFRYFQPWLRGREELLLTIVNEDLGWQSPGFPVSVASSFSSTTAGSSSSSDACSPLSGVQPTQGPPQQASSNNEAHLLPASPSEREIAVPEINCTLFLLAGYAKYGRPYAWIRSNHERLVNIGGTDSMVRDTPMKLKSITDWGSQGTRVWDVVSELVCLCTIPPPANPFSLDIRYLQTLPLSERFLVSGALINFLEMLVVQCSQEEPFYSKVVEEVDSLRRLHVQALWEVQRLRSEALTVEQGPPEEQ
;
A
#
# COMPACT_ATOMS: atom_id res chain seq x y z
N MET A 1 -31.69 -21.61 -13.30
CA MET A 1 -30.29 -21.50 -13.79
C MET A 1 -29.87 -20.06 -14.11
N THR A 2 -30.75 -19.18 -14.60
CA THR A 2 -30.42 -17.77 -14.94
C THR A 2 -30.13 -16.84 -13.75
N SER A 3 -30.69 -17.13 -12.56
CA SER A 3 -30.48 -16.30 -11.36
C SER A 3 -29.08 -16.46 -10.74
N SER A 4 -28.58 -17.70 -10.65
CA SER A 4 -27.25 -18.01 -10.11
C SER A 4 -26.12 -17.42 -10.96
N TYR A 5 -26.23 -17.48 -12.30
CA TYR A 5 -25.26 -16.87 -13.20
C TYR A 5 -25.21 -15.33 -13.09
N LYS A 6 -26.36 -14.68 -12.88
CA LYS A 6 -26.44 -13.22 -12.66
C LYS A 6 -25.75 -12.82 -11.35
N TRP A 7 -25.96 -13.59 -10.29
CA TRP A 7 -25.32 -13.35 -8.99
C TRP A 7 -23.80 -13.49 -9.08
N GLU A 8 -23.29 -14.57 -9.68
CA GLU A 8 -21.85 -14.77 -9.83
C GLU A 8 -21.19 -13.66 -10.64
N LYS A 9 -21.83 -13.20 -11.72
CA LYS A 9 -21.34 -12.08 -12.52
C LYS A 9 -21.26 -10.79 -11.71
N GLU A 10 -22.28 -10.53 -10.91
CA GLU A 10 -22.33 -9.34 -10.04
C GLU A 10 -21.24 -9.40 -8.95
N GLN A 11 -21.04 -10.55 -8.32
CA GLN A 11 -19.98 -10.75 -7.31
C GLN A 11 -18.59 -10.53 -7.91
N LYS A 12 -18.32 -11.08 -9.11
CA LYS A 12 -17.05 -10.84 -9.83
C LYS A 12 -16.85 -9.36 -10.14
N ARG A 13 -17.91 -8.67 -10.57
CA ARG A 13 -17.87 -7.23 -10.85
C ARG A 13 -17.54 -6.43 -9.59
N ARG A 14 -18.17 -6.74 -8.45
CA ARG A 14 -17.87 -6.09 -7.16
C ARG A 14 -16.45 -6.33 -6.71
N LEU A 15 -15.97 -7.58 -6.83
CA LEU A 15 -14.59 -7.92 -6.49
C LEU A 15 -13.61 -7.12 -7.35
N GLN A 16 -13.90 -6.96 -8.64
CA GLN A 16 -13.05 -6.16 -9.52
C GLN A 16 -12.96 -4.69 -9.09
N TYR A 17 -14.06 -4.06 -8.64
CA TYR A 17 -13.99 -2.71 -8.07
C TYR A 17 -13.14 -2.67 -6.80
N PHE A 18 -13.35 -3.63 -5.90
CA PHE A 18 -12.55 -3.74 -4.68
C PHE A 18 -11.06 -3.86 -5.00
N LEU A 19 -10.67 -4.71 -5.96
CA LEU A 19 -9.27 -4.87 -6.38
C LEU A 19 -8.70 -3.61 -7.06
N SER A 20 -9.53 -2.89 -7.83
CA SER A 20 -9.14 -1.60 -8.41
C SER A 20 -8.86 -0.57 -7.33
N ASP A 21 -9.73 -0.46 -6.32
CA ASP A 21 -9.53 0.45 -5.20
C ASP A 21 -8.32 0.07 -4.36
N LEU A 22 -8.08 -1.23 -4.19
CA LEU A 22 -6.95 -1.78 -3.45
C LEU A 22 -5.63 -1.40 -4.12
N ALA A 23 -5.57 -1.47 -5.46
CA ALA A 23 -4.42 -1.02 -6.22
C ALA A 23 -4.20 0.50 -6.12
N ILE A 24 -5.28 1.30 -6.18
CA ILE A 24 -5.21 2.75 -5.98
C ILE A 24 -4.66 3.05 -4.59
N LEU A 25 -5.30 2.54 -3.53
CA LEU A 25 -4.88 2.78 -2.15
C LEU A 25 -3.43 2.31 -1.90
N GLY A 26 -3.07 1.13 -2.42
CA GLY A 26 -1.73 0.56 -2.29
C GLY A 26 -0.61 1.35 -2.96
N SER A 27 -0.95 2.30 -3.83
CA SER A 27 0.00 3.20 -4.49
C SER A 27 0.20 4.54 -3.76
N LEU A 28 -0.57 4.78 -2.69
CA LEU A 28 -0.58 6.04 -1.96
C LEU A 28 0.34 5.98 -0.74
N GLN A 29 0.79 7.16 -0.32
CA GLN A 29 1.59 7.34 0.88
C GLN A 29 1.23 8.67 1.55
N GLY A 30 1.63 8.85 2.81
CA GLY A 30 1.41 10.08 3.58
C GLY A 30 0.14 10.11 4.42
N PHE A 31 -0.44 8.95 4.73
CA PHE A 31 -1.47 8.83 5.75
C PHE A 31 -0.85 8.78 7.14
N ARG A 32 -1.53 9.38 8.13
CA ARG A 32 -1.05 9.48 9.51
C ARG A 32 -1.18 8.18 10.29
N TYR A 33 -2.31 7.48 10.14
CA TYR A 33 -2.65 6.34 11.02
C TYR A 33 -2.36 4.98 10.40
N PHE A 34 -2.15 4.94 9.09
CA PHE A 34 -1.86 3.69 8.41
C PHE A 34 -0.90 3.90 7.25
N GLN A 35 -0.32 2.81 6.79
CA GLN A 35 0.50 2.79 5.61
C GLN A 35 0.13 1.58 4.75
N PRO A 36 -0.36 1.81 3.53
CA PRO A 36 -0.63 0.74 2.59
C PRO A 36 0.65 0.36 1.82
N TRP A 37 0.82 -0.92 1.52
CA TRP A 37 1.88 -1.43 0.66
C TRP A 37 1.32 -2.51 -0.27
N LEU A 38 1.27 -2.20 -1.58
CA LEU A 38 0.75 -3.11 -2.57
C LEU A 38 1.70 -4.30 -2.76
N ARG A 39 1.26 -5.46 -2.32
CA ARG A 39 2.01 -6.71 -2.34
C ARG A 39 1.84 -7.46 -3.67
N GLY A 40 0.64 -7.39 -4.23
CA GLY A 40 0.29 -8.03 -5.49
C GLY A 40 -1.01 -7.49 -6.05
N ARG A 41 -1.50 -8.10 -7.13
CA ARG A 41 -2.76 -7.67 -7.77
C ARG A 41 -3.99 -7.88 -6.89
N GLU A 42 -3.93 -8.84 -5.97
CA GLU A 42 -5.04 -9.21 -5.10
C GLU A 42 -4.73 -9.01 -3.61
N GLU A 43 -3.54 -8.49 -3.27
CA GLU A 43 -3.02 -8.44 -1.90
C GLU A 43 -2.42 -7.06 -1.58
N LEU A 44 -2.79 -6.53 -0.41
CA LEU A 44 -2.30 -5.30 0.18
C LEU A 44 -1.84 -5.59 1.61
N LEU A 45 -0.62 -5.19 1.97
CA LEU A 45 -0.24 -5.08 3.37
C LEU A 45 -0.66 -3.71 3.90
N LEU A 46 -1.18 -3.68 5.11
CA LEU A 46 -1.66 -2.46 5.76
C LEU A 46 -1.06 -2.40 7.17
N THR A 47 -0.12 -1.49 7.37
CA THR A 47 0.45 -1.20 8.69
C THR A 47 -0.40 -0.13 9.35
N ILE A 48 -0.86 -0.33 10.59
CA ILE A 48 -1.74 0.61 11.30
C ILE A 48 -1.13 0.94 12.65
N VAL A 49 -1.12 2.22 13.00
CA VAL A 49 -0.59 2.74 14.27
C VAL A 49 -1.52 2.36 15.42
N ASN A 50 -0.92 1.98 16.54
CA ASN A 50 -1.63 1.51 17.73
C ASN A 50 -1.97 2.65 18.71
N GLU A 51 -1.05 3.61 18.85
CA GLU A 51 -1.16 4.75 19.75
C GLU A 51 -0.69 6.02 19.03
N ASP A 52 -1.50 7.09 19.07
CA ASP A 52 -1.19 8.37 18.42
C ASP A 52 -0.22 9.22 19.26
N LEU A 53 0.94 8.68 19.61
CA LEU A 53 1.99 9.37 20.38
C LEU A 53 2.82 10.36 19.53
N GLY A 54 2.29 10.82 18.39
CA GLY A 54 3.02 11.67 17.44
C GLY A 54 3.80 10.88 16.39
N TRP A 55 3.24 9.74 15.96
CA TRP A 55 3.74 8.94 14.84
C TRP A 55 4.05 9.83 13.62
N GLN A 56 5.20 9.56 12.99
CA GLN A 56 5.59 10.17 11.72
C GLN A 56 5.58 9.08 10.65
N SER A 57 5.00 9.36 9.49
CA SER A 57 5.01 8.38 8.39
C SER A 57 6.46 8.03 8.03
N PRO A 58 6.90 6.76 8.12
CA PRO A 58 8.24 6.37 7.73
C PRO A 58 8.32 6.55 6.22
N GLY A 59 9.17 7.45 5.73
CA GLY A 59 9.39 7.58 4.30
C GLY A 59 10.00 6.29 3.77
N PHE A 60 9.28 5.55 2.93
CA PHE A 60 9.84 4.34 2.31
C PHE A 60 10.66 4.72 1.07
N PRO A 61 11.82 4.08 0.86
CA PRO A 61 12.55 4.24 -0.39
C PRO A 61 11.68 3.71 -1.53
N VAL A 62 11.29 4.59 -2.44
CA VAL A 62 10.61 4.24 -3.69
C VAL A 62 11.45 3.20 -4.43
N SER A 63 10.81 2.17 -4.98
CA SER A 63 11.46 1.18 -5.85
C SER A 63 12.32 1.88 -6.90
N VAL A 64 13.64 1.66 -6.82
CA VAL A 64 14.67 2.12 -7.78
C VAL A 64 14.49 1.60 -9.22
N ALA A 65 13.37 0.97 -9.53
CA ALA A 65 13.07 0.37 -10.82
C ALA A 65 12.81 1.39 -11.94
N SER A 66 12.70 2.68 -11.64
CA SER A 66 12.53 3.74 -12.66
C SER A 66 13.81 4.54 -12.95
N SER A 67 14.93 4.22 -12.30
CA SER A 67 16.23 4.88 -12.58
C SER A 67 16.97 4.23 -13.74
N PHE A 68 16.33 4.10 -14.91
CA PHE A 68 17.05 3.91 -16.17
C PHE A 68 17.27 5.27 -16.81
N SER A 69 18.21 6.04 -16.24
CA SER A 69 18.76 7.21 -16.91
C SER A 69 19.53 6.74 -18.13
N SER A 70 18.95 6.96 -19.31
CA SER A 70 19.65 6.96 -20.59
C SER A 70 20.80 7.97 -20.54
N THR A 71 22.03 7.48 -20.47
CA THR A 71 23.21 8.23 -20.90
C THR A 71 24.06 7.35 -21.81
N THR A 72 24.18 7.80 -23.05
CA THR A 72 25.03 7.22 -24.09
C THR A 72 26.45 7.77 -24.02
N ALA A 73 27.39 6.88 -24.36
CA ALA A 73 28.71 7.09 -24.96
C ALA A 73 29.95 7.23 -24.04
N GLY A 74 30.99 6.45 -24.39
CA GLY A 74 32.38 6.71 -23.98
C GLY A 74 33.26 5.48 -23.81
N SER A 75 33.63 4.80 -24.89
CA SER A 75 34.62 3.71 -24.95
C SER A 75 36.06 4.14 -24.58
N SER A 76 36.81 3.30 -23.86
CA SER A 76 38.26 3.05 -24.05
C SER A 76 38.74 1.82 -23.26
N SER A 77 39.39 0.91 -23.99
CA SER A 77 40.07 -0.35 -23.60
C SER A 77 41.29 -0.14 -22.68
N SER A 78 41.58 -1.03 -21.72
CA SER A 78 42.55 -2.16 -21.77
C SER A 78 43.12 -2.33 -20.34
N SER A 79 43.65 -3.42 -19.81
CA SER A 79 43.79 -4.86 -20.12
C SER A 79 44.30 -5.55 -18.82
N ASP A 80 44.25 -6.87 -18.80
CA ASP A 80 45.08 -7.81 -18.03
C ASP A 80 44.73 -8.22 -16.57
N ALA A 81 44.14 -9.42 -16.53
CA ALA A 81 44.67 -10.64 -15.89
C ALA A 81 44.76 -10.76 -14.35
N CYS A 82 43.92 -11.63 -13.77
CA CYS A 82 44.35 -12.94 -13.22
C CYS A 82 43.18 -13.68 -12.54
N SER A 83 42.95 -14.92 -12.98
CA SER A 83 42.37 -16.05 -12.21
C SER A 83 43.55 -16.96 -11.81
N PRO A 84 43.48 -17.91 -10.83
CA PRO A 84 42.36 -18.83 -10.64
C PRO A 84 42.05 -19.40 -9.22
N LEU A 85 40.82 -19.91 -9.11
CA LEU A 85 40.37 -21.19 -8.53
C LEU A 85 41.20 -21.94 -7.45
N SER A 86 40.55 -22.25 -6.31
CA SER A 86 40.60 -23.51 -5.52
C SER A 86 39.55 -23.41 -4.38
N GLY A 87 38.63 -24.32 -4.08
CA GLY A 87 38.37 -25.68 -4.55
C GLY A 87 36.88 -26.09 -4.37
N VAL A 88 36.55 -27.19 -5.04
CA VAL A 88 35.26 -27.88 -5.29
C VAL A 88 34.90 -28.77 -4.07
N GLN A 89 33.71 -28.63 -3.44
CA GLN A 89 32.46 -29.45 -3.54
C GLN A 89 32.59 -30.95 -3.14
N PRO A 90 31.52 -31.78 -3.00
CA PRO A 90 30.15 -31.63 -2.47
C PRO A 90 29.70 -32.85 -1.59
N THR A 91 28.50 -32.80 -0.97
CA THR A 91 27.74 -34.03 -0.66
C THR A 91 26.30 -33.90 -1.16
N GLN A 92 25.96 -34.75 -2.14
CA GLN A 92 24.64 -34.89 -2.76
C GLN A 92 23.82 -35.99 -2.06
N GLY A 93 22.49 -35.84 -2.07
CA GLY A 93 21.51 -36.93 -1.89
C GLY A 93 20.08 -36.45 -2.23
N PRO A 94 19.27 -37.15 -3.06
CA PRO A 94 18.25 -36.55 -3.93
C PRO A 94 16.77 -36.87 -3.50
N PRO A 95 15.71 -36.49 -4.26
CA PRO A 95 14.36 -36.19 -3.78
C PRO A 95 13.42 -37.40 -3.71
N GLN A 96 12.42 -37.36 -2.83
CA GLN A 96 11.25 -38.24 -2.87
C GLN A 96 9.96 -37.41 -2.92
N GLN A 97 9.37 -37.38 -4.12
CA GLN A 97 7.92 -37.28 -4.29
C GLN A 97 7.32 -38.66 -4.03
N ALA A 98 6.37 -38.74 -3.10
CA ALA A 98 5.31 -39.74 -3.14
C ALA A 98 4.03 -39.09 -2.62
N SER A 99 3.09 -38.99 -3.54
CA SER A 99 1.72 -38.54 -3.40
C SER A 99 0.93 -39.33 -2.35
N SER A 100 0.32 -38.61 -1.42
CA SER A 100 -0.93 -39.05 -0.79
C SER A 100 -1.92 -37.88 -0.80
N ASN A 101 -2.97 -38.02 -1.60
CA ASN A 101 -4.18 -37.21 -1.57
C ASN A 101 -4.62 -36.98 -0.12
N ASN A 102 -4.54 -35.74 0.34
CA ASN A 102 -5.42 -35.14 1.33
C ASN A 102 -5.49 -33.66 0.98
N GLU A 103 -6.69 -33.11 0.94
CA GLU A 103 -7.02 -31.76 0.49
C GLU A 103 -5.97 -30.74 0.93
N ALA A 104 -5.15 -30.32 -0.02
CA ALA A 104 -4.19 -29.26 0.18
C ALA A 104 -4.98 -27.97 0.40
N HIS A 105 -5.27 -27.68 1.66
CA HIS A 105 -5.43 -26.32 2.14
C HIS A 105 -4.16 -25.59 1.74
N LEU A 106 -4.20 -24.99 0.55
CA LEU A 106 -3.13 -24.14 0.06
C LEU A 106 -3.02 -23.01 1.08
N LEU A 107 -2.02 -23.11 1.95
CA LEU A 107 -1.58 -22.02 2.78
C LEU A 107 -1.42 -20.82 1.83
N PRO A 108 -2.02 -19.66 2.11
CA PRO A 108 -1.67 -18.48 1.34
C PRO A 108 -0.14 -18.39 1.38
N ALA A 109 0.49 -18.31 0.21
CA ALA A 109 1.95 -18.24 0.05
C ALA A 109 2.45 -16.89 0.59
N SER A 110 2.26 -16.68 1.89
CA SER A 110 2.62 -15.51 2.65
C SER A 110 4.10 -15.67 3.00
N PRO A 111 4.97 -14.74 2.59
CA PRO A 111 6.34 -14.68 3.04
C PRO A 111 6.37 -14.52 4.54
N SER A 112 7.44 -15.06 5.10
CA SER A 112 7.85 -14.84 6.47
C SER A 112 7.99 -13.35 6.79
N GLU A 113 7.68 -13.00 8.03
CA GLU A 113 7.89 -11.74 8.77
C GLU A 113 9.24 -11.01 8.51
N ARG A 114 10.20 -11.69 7.85
CA ARG A 114 11.54 -11.21 7.49
C ARG A 114 11.61 -10.40 6.18
N GLU A 115 10.59 -10.48 5.32
CA GLU A 115 10.56 -9.74 4.03
C GLU A 115 9.77 -8.42 4.13
N ILE A 116 9.13 -8.19 5.27
CA ILE A 116 8.30 -7.02 5.55
C ILE A 116 9.17 -6.08 6.40
N ALA A 117 9.32 -4.83 5.97
CA ALA A 117 9.97 -3.83 6.80
C ALA A 117 9.30 -3.82 8.18
N VAL A 118 10.14 -4.06 9.20
CA VAL A 118 9.76 -4.27 10.60
C VAL A 118 8.66 -3.29 11.01
N PRO A 119 7.49 -3.75 11.50
CA PRO A 119 6.52 -2.86 12.10
C PRO A 119 7.24 -2.15 13.26
N GLU A 120 7.34 -0.83 13.16
CA GLU A 120 7.92 -0.04 14.23
C GLU A 120 7.16 -0.32 15.53
N ILE A 121 7.86 -0.19 16.66
CA ILE A 121 7.28 -0.37 17.99
C ILE A 121 5.99 0.48 18.03
N ASN A 122 4.83 -0.15 18.26
CA ASN A 122 3.47 0.44 18.22
C ASN A 122 2.72 0.41 16.88
N CYS A 123 3.02 -0.52 15.96
CA CYS A 123 2.19 -0.75 14.76
C CYS A 123 1.70 -2.19 14.63
N THR A 124 0.44 -2.37 14.20
CA THR A 124 -0.16 -3.66 13.86
C THR A 124 -0.23 -3.82 12.34
N LEU A 125 0.25 -4.95 11.84
CA LEU A 125 0.28 -5.28 10.42
C LEU A 125 -0.90 -6.17 10.04
N PHE A 126 -1.56 -5.83 8.94
CA PHE A 126 -2.63 -6.61 8.34
C PHE A 126 -2.29 -7.01 6.91
N LEU A 127 -2.84 -8.14 6.48
CA LEU A 127 -2.96 -8.51 5.07
C LEU A 127 -4.42 -8.35 4.66
N LEU A 128 -4.70 -7.48 3.71
CA LEU A 128 -6.00 -7.37 3.04
C LEU A 128 -5.91 -8.02 1.67
N ALA A 129 -6.79 -8.97 1.36
CA ALA A 129 -6.80 -9.61 0.05
C ALA A 129 -8.20 -9.88 -0.49
N GLY A 130 -8.31 -9.91 -1.82
CA GLY A 130 -9.54 -10.19 -2.55
C GLY A 130 -9.34 -11.26 -3.61
N TYR A 131 -9.00 -12.50 -3.20
CA TYR A 131 -8.71 -13.56 -4.15
C TYR A 131 -9.94 -13.96 -4.97
N ALA A 132 -9.78 -14.03 -6.30
CA ALA A 132 -10.82 -14.47 -7.22
C ALA A 132 -11.42 -15.84 -6.86
N LYS A 133 -10.61 -16.75 -6.29
CA LYS A 133 -11.05 -18.08 -5.85
C LYS A 133 -12.16 -18.03 -4.79
N TYR A 134 -12.11 -17.05 -3.87
CA TYR A 134 -13.08 -16.94 -2.78
C TYR A 134 -14.21 -15.95 -3.10
N GLY A 135 -14.01 -15.08 -4.09
CA GLY A 135 -15.04 -14.20 -4.61
C GLY A 135 -15.42 -13.05 -3.67
N ARG A 136 -14.64 -12.79 -2.61
CA ARG A 136 -14.89 -11.75 -1.61
C ARG A 136 -13.60 -11.29 -0.92
N PRO A 137 -13.58 -10.11 -0.29
CA PRO A 137 -12.44 -9.63 0.47
C PRO A 137 -12.28 -10.34 1.82
N TYR A 138 -11.05 -10.37 2.32
CA TYR A 138 -10.67 -10.91 3.62
C TYR A 138 -9.50 -10.10 4.20
N ALA A 139 -9.45 -9.98 5.52
CA ALA A 139 -8.36 -9.36 6.25
C ALA A 139 -7.77 -10.35 7.25
N TRP A 140 -6.45 -10.39 7.38
CA TRP A 140 -5.73 -11.19 8.39
C TRP A 140 -4.81 -10.30 9.20
N ILE A 141 -4.69 -10.60 10.49
CA ILE A 141 -3.66 -10.01 11.34
C ILE A 141 -2.33 -10.71 11.01
N ARG A 142 -1.25 -9.95 10.94
CA ARG A 142 0.12 -10.45 10.69
C ARG A 142 1.10 -10.10 11.81
N SER A 143 0.78 -9.14 12.68
CA SER A 143 1.52 -8.84 13.90
C SER A 143 0.59 -8.40 15.05
N ASN A 144 1.09 -8.35 16.29
CA ASN A 144 0.37 -7.93 17.50
C ASN A 144 -1.01 -8.59 17.70
N HIS A 145 -1.12 -9.89 17.42
CA HIS A 145 -2.38 -10.63 17.50
C HIS A 145 -3.03 -10.55 18.89
N GLU A 146 -2.21 -10.51 19.93
CA GLU A 146 -2.60 -10.43 21.33
C GLU A 146 -3.35 -9.14 21.71
N ARG A 147 -3.22 -8.05 20.93
CA ARG A 147 -3.93 -6.79 21.20
C ARG A 147 -5.38 -6.82 20.75
N LEU A 148 -5.68 -7.56 19.69
CA LEU A 148 -6.98 -7.55 19.02
C LEU A 148 -7.77 -8.84 19.23
N VAL A 149 -7.10 -9.92 19.64
CA VAL A 149 -7.73 -11.20 19.93
C VAL A 149 -7.25 -11.65 21.31
N ASN A 150 -8.20 -12.01 22.18
CA ASN A 150 -7.90 -12.65 23.47
C ASN A 150 -7.37 -14.07 23.23
N ILE A 151 -6.10 -14.19 22.85
CA ILE A 151 -5.46 -15.48 22.59
C ILE A 151 -4.93 -16.01 23.93
N GLY A 152 -5.81 -16.71 24.65
CA GLY A 152 -5.37 -17.70 25.63
C GLY A 152 -4.94 -18.96 24.88
N GLY A 153 -3.67 -19.04 24.47
CA GLY A 153 -3.08 -20.28 23.95
C GLY A 153 -2.27 -20.11 22.67
N THR A 154 -1.03 -20.60 22.70
CA THR A 154 -0.09 -20.79 21.59
C THR A 154 -0.63 -21.71 20.49
N ASP A 155 -1.66 -21.28 19.75
CA ASP A 155 -2.19 -22.05 18.64
C ASP A 155 -1.94 -21.33 17.30
N SER A 156 -1.06 -21.93 16.49
CA SER A 156 -0.61 -21.41 15.19
C SER A 156 -1.79 -21.17 14.22
N MET A 157 -2.91 -21.87 14.41
CA MET A 157 -4.10 -21.78 13.56
C MET A 157 -4.85 -20.45 13.66
N VAL A 158 -4.64 -19.66 14.73
CA VAL A 158 -5.30 -18.35 14.88
C VAL A 158 -4.76 -17.34 13.87
N ARG A 159 -3.49 -17.44 13.46
CA ARG A 159 -2.86 -16.52 12.51
C ARG A 159 -3.41 -16.65 11.07
N ASP A 160 -4.01 -17.79 10.75
CA ASP A 160 -4.57 -18.07 9.42
C ASP A 160 -6.08 -17.84 9.35
N THR A 161 -6.72 -17.51 10.48
CA THR A 161 -8.14 -17.20 10.53
C THR A 161 -8.37 -15.75 10.10
N PRO A 162 -9.16 -15.48 9.04
CA PRO A 162 -9.48 -14.12 8.65
C PRO A 162 -10.34 -13.44 9.72
N MET A 163 -10.14 -12.13 9.89
CA MET A 163 -10.94 -11.30 10.77
C MET A 163 -12.40 -11.24 10.30
N LYS A 164 -13.30 -11.21 11.28
CA LYS A 164 -14.72 -10.98 11.05
C LYS A 164 -15.02 -9.48 11.20
N LEU A 165 -14.71 -8.73 10.14
CA LEU A 165 -15.00 -7.30 10.06
C LEU A 165 -16.45 -7.10 9.59
N LYS A 166 -17.12 -6.07 10.11
CA LYS A 166 -18.48 -5.70 9.71
C LYS A 166 -18.50 -5.31 8.23
N SER A 167 -17.57 -4.47 7.80
CA SER A 167 -17.39 -4.06 6.40
C SER A 167 -17.30 -5.27 5.46
N ILE A 168 -16.48 -6.26 5.79
CA ILE A 168 -16.32 -7.47 4.97
C ILE A 168 -17.58 -8.35 5.00
N THR A 169 -18.24 -8.45 6.15
CA THR A 169 -19.47 -9.24 6.30
C THR A 169 -20.61 -8.65 5.48
N ASP A 170 -20.74 -7.32 5.48
CA ASP A 170 -21.78 -6.58 4.77
C ASP A 170 -21.45 -6.36 3.29
N TRP A 171 -20.25 -6.69 2.81
CA TRP A 171 -19.82 -6.49 1.41
C TRP A 171 -20.73 -7.16 0.35
N GLY A 172 -21.37 -8.28 0.72
CA GLY A 172 -22.30 -8.98 -0.18
C GLY A 172 -23.63 -8.25 -0.35
N SER A 173 -24.06 -7.47 0.64
CA SER A 173 -25.36 -6.78 0.68
C SER A 173 -25.24 -5.28 0.43
N GLN A 174 -24.14 -4.68 0.85
CA GLN A 174 -23.83 -3.26 0.75
C GLN A 174 -22.68 -3.02 -0.23
N GLY A 175 -22.62 -1.83 -0.82
CA GLY A 175 -21.58 -1.44 -1.77
C GLY A 175 -20.22 -1.18 -1.12
N THR A 176 -19.83 -1.97 -0.12
CA THR A 176 -18.62 -1.77 0.68
C THR A 176 -17.37 -1.76 -0.19
N ARG A 177 -16.51 -0.77 0.05
CA ARG A 177 -15.27 -0.51 -0.67
C ARG A 177 -14.07 -0.75 0.23
N VAL A 178 -12.87 -0.64 -0.34
CA VAL A 178 -11.62 -0.88 0.39
C VAL A 178 -11.45 0.08 1.56
N TRP A 179 -11.80 1.36 1.39
CA TRP A 179 -11.69 2.35 2.46
C TRP A 179 -12.62 2.08 3.64
N ASP A 180 -13.77 1.43 3.45
CA ASP A 180 -14.65 1.05 4.58
C ASP A 180 -13.99 -0.02 5.47
N VAL A 181 -13.24 -0.94 4.85
CA VAL A 181 -12.46 -1.95 5.58
C VAL A 181 -11.29 -1.28 6.31
N VAL A 182 -10.63 -0.33 5.66
CA VAL A 182 -9.48 0.40 6.22
C VAL A 182 -9.92 1.28 7.39
N SER A 183 -11.03 2.02 7.28
CA SER A 183 -11.54 2.86 8.36
C SER A 183 -11.92 2.03 9.58
N GLU A 184 -12.58 0.89 9.39
CA GLU A 184 -12.89 -0.05 10.47
C GLU A 184 -11.60 -0.55 11.15
N LEU A 185 -10.61 -0.98 10.38
CA LEU A 185 -9.33 -1.44 10.93
C LEU A 185 -8.57 -0.34 11.69
N VAL A 186 -8.55 0.88 11.17
CA VAL A 186 -7.90 2.03 11.83
C VAL A 186 -8.57 2.35 13.16
N CYS A 187 -9.90 2.40 13.18
CA CYS A 187 -10.69 2.63 14.39
C CYS A 187 -10.56 1.51 15.44
N LEU A 188 -10.32 0.27 15.00
CA LEU A 188 -10.08 -0.86 15.91
C LEU A 188 -8.69 -0.84 16.54
N CYS A 189 -7.67 -0.38 15.82
CA CYS A 189 -6.27 -0.48 16.26
C CYS A 189 -5.78 0.73 17.05
N THR A 190 -6.23 1.92 16.64
CA THR A 190 -5.73 3.19 17.13
C THR A 190 -6.47 3.59 18.40
N ILE A 191 -5.73 3.88 19.47
CA ILE A 191 -6.32 4.31 20.74
C ILE A 191 -5.81 5.73 21.07
N PRO A 192 -6.72 6.72 21.24
CA PRO A 192 -8.16 6.65 20.97
C PRO A 192 -8.46 6.52 19.46
N PRO A 193 -9.64 6.00 19.06
CA PRO A 193 -10.03 5.95 17.65
C PRO A 193 -10.03 7.36 17.03
N PRO A 194 -9.38 7.56 15.87
CA PRO A 194 -9.25 8.88 15.28
C PRO A 194 -10.58 9.37 14.71
N ALA A 195 -10.82 10.68 14.84
CA ALA A 195 -12.00 11.32 14.24
C ALA A 195 -11.99 11.26 12.70
N ASN A 196 -10.80 11.21 12.09
CA ASN A 196 -10.62 11.01 10.66
C ASN A 196 -9.58 9.90 10.42
N PRO A 197 -9.98 8.67 10.04
CA PRO A 197 -9.05 7.58 9.79
C PRO A 197 -8.14 7.83 8.57
N PHE A 198 -8.50 8.77 7.69
CA PHE A 198 -7.75 9.15 6.49
C PHE A 198 -6.97 10.46 6.63
N SER A 199 -6.74 10.95 7.86
CA SER A 199 -5.88 12.13 8.06
C SER A 199 -4.51 11.94 7.44
N LEU A 200 -3.99 13.02 6.88
CA LEU A 200 -2.70 13.04 6.21
C LEU A 200 -1.61 13.54 7.16
N ASP A 201 -0.41 13.01 6.99
CA ASP A 201 0.79 13.59 7.60
C ASP A 201 1.31 14.71 6.69
N ILE A 202 0.73 15.91 6.84
CA ILE A 202 1.11 17.09 6.06
C ILE A 202 2.59 17.44 6.26
N ARG A 203 3.15 17.18 7.44
CA ARG A 203 4.57 17.43 7.73
C ARG A 203 5.43 16.51 6.88
N TYR A 204 5.12 15.22 6.84
CA TYR A 204 5.77 14.27 5.93
C TYR A 204 5.69 14.74 4.47
N LEU A 205 4.49 15.10 3.98
CA LEU A 205 4.32 15.56 2.60
C LEU A 205 5.17 16.80 2.28
N GLN A 206 5.36 17.70 3.24
CA GLN A 206 6.22 18.88 3.11
C GLN A 206 7.72 18.54 3.10
N THR A 207 8.14 17.39 3.61
CA THR A 207 9.54 16.94 3.53
C THR A 207 9.90 16.31 2.19
N LEU A 208 8.91 15.84 1.42
CA LEU A 208 9.14 15.20 0.12
C LEU A 208 9.82 16.16 -0.87
N PRO A 209 10.67 15.63 -1.77
CA PRO A 209 11.18 16.37 -2.92
C PRO A 209 10.03 16.98 -3.73
N LEU A 210 10.27 18.13 -4.36
CA LEU A 210 9.20 18.90 -5.00
C LEU A 210 8.40 18.09 -6.04
N SER A 211 9.08 17.31 -6.87
CA SER A 211 8.45 16.44 -7.88
C SER A 211 7.55 15.37 -7.25
N GLU A 212 8.02 14.74 -6.17
CA GLU A 212 7.26 13.73 -5.42
C GLU A 212 6.10 14.37 -4.67
N ARG A 213 6.32 15.51 -4.00
CA ARG A 213 5.27 16.27 -3.33
C ARG A 213 4.14 16.62 -4.28
N PHE A 214 4.45 17.12 -5.48
CA PHE A 214 3.46 17.43 -6.50
C PHE A 214 2.68 16.18 -6.93
N LEU A 215 3.37 15.06 -7.20
CA LEU A 215 2.74 13.81 -7.64
C LEU A 215 1.87 13.19 -6.54
N VAL A 216 2.41 13.04 -5.33
CA VAL A 216 1.74 12.42 -4.18
C VAL A 216 0.53 13.25 -3.76
N SER A 217 0.65 14.58 -3.68
CA SER A 217 -0.49 15.43 -3.34
C SER A 217 -1.62 15.33 -4.38
N GLY A 218 -1.31 15.26 -5.68
CA GLY A 218 -2.33 15.06 -6.72
C GLY A 218 -3.02 13.70 -6.60
N ALA A 219 -2.25 12.63 -6.37
CA ALA A 219 -2.78 11.28 -6.20
C ALA A 219 -3.68 11.16 -4.95
N LEU A 220 -3.26 11.76 -3.83
CA LEU A 220 -4.03 11.83 -2.59
C LEU A 220 -5.32 12.65 -2.76
N ILE A 221 -5.29 13.79 -3.47
CA ILE A 221 -6.52 14.57 -3.76
C ILE A 221 -7.51 13.70 -4.51
N ASN A 222 -7.07 13.04 -5.60
CA ASN A 222 -7.94 12.17 -6.38
C ASN A 222 -8.54 11.05 -5.52
N PHE A 223 -7.75 10.42 -4.65
CA PHE A 223 -8.24 9.39 -3.73
C PHE A 223 -9.28 9.92 -2.73
N LEU A 224 -8.99 11.03 -2.05
CA LEU A 224 -9.88 11.60 -1.06
C LEU A 224 -11.17 12.14 -1.71
N GLU A 225 -11.11 12.69 -2.92
CA GLU A 225 -12.30 13.08 -3.68
C GLU A 225 -13.15 11.87 -4.06
N MET A 226 -12.55 10.77 -4.52
CA MET A 226 -13.28 9.53 -4.77
C MET A 226 -13.95 9.01 -3.50
N LEU A 227 -13.26 9.08 -2.36
CA LEU A 227 -13.80 8.70 -1.06
C LEU A 227 -14.99 9.58 -0.69
N VAL A 228 -14.88 10.91 -0.80
CA VAL A 228 -15.97 11.86 -0.52
C VAL A 228 -17.18 11.60 -1.41
N VAL A 229 -16.99 11.29 -2.69
CA VAL A 229 -18.09 11.01 -3.63
C VAL A 229 -18.82 9.71 -3.29
N GLN A 230 -18.11 8.71 -2.75
CA GLN A 230 -18.63 7.35 -2.60
C GLN A 230 -19.03 6.99 -1.17
N CYS A 231 -18.54 7.74 -0.18
CA CYS A 231 -18.84 7.56 1.23
C CYS A 231 -20.19 8.21 1.60
N SER A 232 -20.86 7.67 2.62
CA SER A 232 -22.09 8.28 3.15
C SER A 232 -21.77 9.59 3.87
N GLN A 233 -22.60 10.61 3.68
CA GLN A 233 -22.49 11.88 4.40
C GLN A 233 -22.80 11.73 5.90
N GLU A 234 -23.40 10.61 6.30
CA GLU A 234 -23.67 10.26 7.70
C GLU A 234 -22.42 9.77 8.44
N GLU A 235 -21.35 9.41 7.72
CA GLU A 235 -20.11 8.96 8.35
C GLU A 235 -19.46 10.12 9.14
N PRO A 236 -19.03 9.88 10.39
CA PRO A 236 -18.54 10.94 11.27
C PRO A 236 -17.27 11.63 10.76
N PHE A 237 -16.48 10.93 9.94
CA PHE A 237 -15.25 11.45 9.35
C PHE A 237 -15.48 12.23 8.04
N TYR A 238 -16.69 12.22 7.47
CA TYR A 238 -16.95 12.81 6.15
C TYR A 238 -16.54 14.30 6.09
N SER A 239 -17.02 15.10 7.04
CA SER A 239 -16.70 16.54 7.10
C SER A 239 -15.20 16.78 7.26
N LYS A 240 -14.52 15.91 8.01
CA LYS A 240 -13.07 15.99 8.23
C LYS A 240 -12.25 15.63 7.00
N VAL A 241 -12.70 14.67 6.20
CA VAL A 241 -12.05 14.39 4.91
C VAL A 241 -12.23 15.56 3.93
N VAL A 242 -13.40 16.21 3.91
CA VAL A 242 -13.62 17.41 3.07
C VAL A 242 -12.67 18.55 3.48
N GLU A 243 -12.54 18.82 4.78
CA GLU A 243 -11.57 19.80 5.31
C GLU A 243 -10.11 19.45 4.93
N GLU A 244 -9.77 18.16 4.95
CA GLU A 244 -8.45 17.63 4.58
C GLU A 244 -8.16 17.84 3.09
N VAL A 245 -9.14 17.57 2.21
CA VAL A 245 -9.03 17.79 0.75
C VAL A 245 -8.69 19.25 0.43
N ASP A 246 -9.37 20.20 1.07
CA ASP A 246 -9.10 21.62 0.83
C ASP A 246 -7.70 22.04 1.29
N SER A 247 -7.23 21.48 2.40
CA SER A 247 -5.88 21.70 2.90
C SER A 247 -4.82 21.13 1.97
N LEU A 248 -5.05 19.92 1.47
CA LEU A 248 -4.16 19.25 0.51
C LEU A 248 -4.13 19.95 -0.85
N ARG A 249 -5.27 20.48 -1.34
CA ARG A 249 -5.34 21.28 -2.57
C ARG A 249 -4.44 22.51 -2.51
N ARG A 250 -4.41 23.22 -1.37
CA ARG A 250 -3.50 24.36 -1.18
C ARG A 250 -2.04 23.94 -1.32
N LEU A 251 -1.65 22.81 -0.70
CA LEU A 251 -0.30 22.25 -0.82
C LEU A 251 0.04 21.87 -2.26
N HIS A 252 -0.90 21.21 -2.97
CA HIS A 252 -0.70 20.78 -4.36
C HIS A 252 -0.52 21.97 -5.31
N VAL A 253 -1.37 23.00 -5.19
CA VAL A 253 -1.27 24.22 -6.00
C VAL A 253 0.07 24.92 -5.75
N GLN A 254 0.50 25.03 -4.50
CA GLN A 254 1.81 25.59 -4.18
C GLN A 254 2.95 24.79 -4.85
N ALA A 255 2.94 23.46 -4.72
CA ALA A 255 3.93 22.59 -5.35
C ALA A 255 3.92 22.73 -6.89
N LEU A 256 2.74 22.83 -7.51
CA LEU A 256 2.59 23.05 -8.95
C LEU A 256 3.23 24.37 -9.40
N TRP A 257 2.97 25.46 -8.68
CA TRP A 257 3.56 26.76 -8.97
C TRP A 257 5.09 26.73 -8.88
N GLU A 258 5.64 26.08 -7.86
CA GLU A 258 7.09 25.92 -7.68
C GLU A 258 7.72 25.10 -8.82
N VAL A 259 7.07 24.02 -9.26
CA VAL A 259 7.52 23.21 -10.41
C VAL A 259 7.53 24.03 -11.71
N GLN A 260 6.48 24.81 -11.96
CA GLN A 260 6.38 25.65 -13.16
C GLN A 260 7.44 26.76 -13.19
N ARG A 261 7.75 27.35 -12.03
CA ARG A 261 8.80 28.37 -11.91
C ARG A 261 10.17 27.79 -12.26
N LEU A 262 10.56 26.67 -11.66
CA LEU A 262 11.86 26.03 -11.94
C LEU A 262 11.99 25.57 -13.40
N ARG A 263 10.90 25.09 -14.00
CA ARG A 263 10.87 24.75 -15.43
C ARG A 263 11.12 25.98 -16.31
N SER A 264 10.52 27.11 -15.98
CA SER A 264 10.71 28.37 -16.71
C SER A 264 12.15 28.89 -16.58
N GLU A 265 12.71 28.85 -15.37
CA GLU A 265 14.10 29.25 -15.10
C GLU A 265 15.11 28.37 -15.88
N ALA A 266 14.92 27.05 -15.91
CA ALA A 266 15.77 26.14 -16.67
C ALA A 266 15.77 26.42 -18.18
N LEU A 267 14.61 26.75 -18.75
CA LEU A 267 14.47 27.12 -20.17
C LEU A 267 15.18 28.44 -20.52
N THR A 268 15.34 29.33 -19.54
CA THR A 268 15.99 30.64 -19.75
C THR A 268 17.52 30.52 -19.72
N VAL A 269 18.06 29.55 -18.97
CA VAL A 269 19.51 29.30 -18.85
C VAL A 269 20.08 28.57 -20.08
N GLU A 270 19.30 27.73 -20.75
CA GLU A 270 19.69 27.07 -22.00
C GLU A 270 19.76 28.03 -23.20
N GLN A 271 19.17 29.23 -23.09
CA GLN A 271 19.32 30.32 -24.06
C GLN A 271 20.44 31.27 -23.60
N GLY A 272 21.69 30.78 -23.61
CA GLY A 272 22.88 31.59 -23.34
C GLY A 272 23.02 32.77 -24.31
N PRO A 273 23.73 33.85 -23.91
CA PRO A 273 23.81 35.09 -24.68
C PRO A 273 24.44 34.86 -26.06
N PRO A 274 24.02 35.61 -27.11
CA PRO A 274 24.65 35.53 -28.41
C PRO A 274 26.13 35.92 -28.29
N GLU A 275 27.02 35.08 -28.79
CA GLU A 275 28.43 35.43 -28.96
C GLU A 275 28.51 36.67 -29.87
N GLU A 276 28.84 37.83 -29.28
CA GLU A 276 29.24 39.02 -30.04
C GLU A 276 30.56 38.69 -30.75
N GLN A 277 30.49 38.62 -32.09
CA GLN A 277 31.65 38.66 -33.00
C GLN A 277 31.94 40.09 -33.43
#